data_AF-S3BFQ4-F1
#
_entry.id   AF-S3BFQ4-F1
#
_cell.length_a   1.000
_cell.length_b   1.000
_cell.length_c   1.000
_cell.angle_alpha   90.00
_cell.angle_beta   90.00
_cell.angle_gamma   90.00
#
_symmetry.space_group_name_H-M   'P 1'
#
loop_
_entity.id
_entity.type
_entity.pdbx_description
1 polymer ?
#
loop_
_entity_poly.entity_id
_entity_poly.type
_entity_poly.pdbx_seq_one_letter_code
_entity_poly.pdbx_strand_id
1 'polypeptide(L)'
;MKIFRLATVICSGMIVFMNQSGAAESETSTPKNVAVESAAATSQPTTDVAAPDATAAFFGAGSAVSDKYQNWLNNAAEKTLSGCRKKGKDLSLPECNLEKIVVYGDASVQVQSTHPDWIHYRALAYSEAVIQALSKFAEQQALTNKVKMVREFTRDNTPLPDDPFRAESQISSMIDKVMALGGGMLDKFLEKYDIDPKQYDQLPPEKRKALLSQTITVISQRSALADCTGLMPLTTIEADDGKGGTTIRVVYVTSADRIQMVKTMFKQGARIEANADKRAARSVRDRYVNVSEQILFSMFGPRFVWDENGYPVLISYGQAGVDKAADRTEQNLLIDDARDLAHQAAINELTILLHGSILTKVEQQEKSRFAKEDVRQRQADGSVLASQESSTTLAKSTQIKQELSGRISNFAGIQEVRTWQWVEPSSGKPVVGSIVMWSPETASLAHTLKNTKASSISQPQTQTTPAAKPAAASVKQSMETDDYEF
;
A
#
# COMPACT_ATOMS: atom_id res chain seq x y z
N MET A 1 -41.09 7.93 19.16
CA MET A 1 -41.04 6.91 20.23
C MET A 1 -40.99 5.52 19.60
N LYS A 2 -39.78 4.96 19.43
CA LYS A 2 -39.48 3.55 19.19
C LYS A 2 -38.00 3.36 19.52
N ILE A 3 -37.69 2.48 20.46
CA ILE A 3 -36.35 2.32 21.04
C ILE A 3 -35.73 1.06 20.44
N PHE A 4 -34.56 1.19 19.79
CA PHE A 4 -33.72 0.05 19.46
C PHE A 4 -32.52 0.03 20.40
N ARG A 5 -32.52 -0.93 21.33
CA ARG A 5 -31.33 -1.26 22.13
C ARG A 5 -30.46 -2.21 21.31
N LEU A 6 -29.20 -1.85 21.10
CA LEU A 6 -28.18 -2.79 20.61
C LEU A 6 -27.48 -3.40 21.82
N ALA A 7 -27.45 -4.73 21.92
CA ALA A 7 -26.83 -5.43 23.04
C ALA A 7 -25.34 -5.72 22.73
N THR A 8 -24.45 -5.20 23.57
CA THR A 8 -23.00 -5.49 23.49
C THR A 8 -22.73 -6.87 24.10
N VAL A 9 -22.25 -7.81 23.29
CA VAL A 9 -21.73 -9.10 23.78
C VAL A 9 -20.28 -8.91 24.19
N ILE A 10 -20.01 -9.10 25.48
CA ILE A 10 -18.65 -9.07 26.06
C ILE A 10 -18.11 -10.51 26.04
N CYS A 11 -17.10 -10.77 25.21
CA CYS A 11 -16.30 -11.99 25.30
C CYS A 11 -15.04 -11.73 26.14
N SER A 12 -15.09 -12.11 27.41
CA SER A 12 -13.93 -12.10 28.31
C SER A 12 -13.00 -13.27 27.98
N GLY A 13 -11.71 -12.97 27.77
CA GLY A 13 -10.66 -13.96 27.49
C GLY A 13 -9.36 -13.62 28.21
N MET A 14 -9.37 -13.63 29.55
CA MET A 14 -8.15 -13.54 30.36
C MET A 14 -7.43 -14.89 30.34
N ILE A 15 -6.18 -14.92 29.88
CA ILE A 15 -5.23 -16.00 30.19
C ILE A 15 -4.18 -15.43 31.13
N VAL A 16 -4.22 -15.91 32.37
CA VAL A 16 -3.23 -15.61 33.41
C VAL A 16 -2.16 -16.70 33.36
N PHE A 17 -0.92 -16.35 33.05
CA PHE A 17 0.21 -17.25 33.28
C PHE A 17 0.73 -17.05 34.72
N MET A 18 0.44 -18.03 35.57
CA MET A 18 1.03 -18.11 36.92
C MET A 18 2.51 -18.51 36.80
N ASN A 19 3.38 -17.69 37.37
CA ASN A 19 4.80 -18.00 37.49
C ASN A 19 5.01 -18.85 38.76
N GLN A 20 5.52 -20.07 38.64
CA GLN A 20 5.98 -20.86 39.79
C GLN A 20 7.48 -21.12 39.71
N SER A 21 8.18 -20.65 40.73
CA SER A 21 9.60 -20.90 40.98
C SER A 21 9.82 -22.29 41.57
N GLY A 22 10.80 -23.03 41.03
CA GLY A 22 11.37 -24.22 41.65
C GLY A 22 12.86 -24.30 41.28
N ALA A 23 13.73 -24.40 42.28
CA ALA A 23 15.19 -24.31 42.10
C ALA A 23 15.87 -25.68 42.18
N ALA A 24 16.98 -25.86 41.46
CA ALA A 24 18.08 -26.76 41.82
C ALA A 24 19.38 -26.39 41.06
N GLU A 25 20.41 -26.06 41.86
CA GLU A 25 21.85 -26.37 41.73
C GLU A 25 22.35 -27.02 40.41
N SER A 26 23.31 -26.42 39.68
CA SER A 26 24.76 -26.33 39.96
C SER A 26 25.58 -27.39 39.20
N GLU A 27 26.44 -26.95 38.26
CA GLU A 27 27.86 -27.33 38.27
C GLU A 27 28.70 -26.49 37.31
N THR A 28 29.95 -26.22 37.69
CA THR A 28 30.92 -25.38 36.98
C THR A 28 31.92 -26.19 36.18
N SER A 29 32.27 -25.77 34.95
CA SER A 29 33.63 -26.02 34.43
C SER A 29 34.08 -24.93 33.45
N THR A 30 35.31 -24.46 33.65
CA THR A 30 36.03 -23.51 32.79
C THR A 30 36.92 -24.23 31.78
N PRO A 31 37.12 -23.69 30.56
CA PRO A 31 38.28 -24.01 29.74
C PRO A 31 39.38 -22.95 29.83
N LYS A 32 40.63 -23.38 29.60
CA LYS A 32 41.87 -22.60 29.76
C LYS A 32 42.23 -21.79 28.51
N ASN A 33 42.96 -20.68 28.73
CA ASN A 33 43.77 -20.03 27.69
C ASN A 33 44.89 -20.96 27.19
N VAL A 34 45.13 -20.95 25.88
CA VAL A 34 46.44 -21.25 25.26
C VAL A 34 46.69 -20.17 24.21
N ALA A 35 47.84 -19.49 24.31
CA ALA A 35 48.26 -18.50 23.34
C ALA A 35 48.99 -19.15 22.17
N VAL A 36 48.97 -18.51 21.00
CA VAL A 36 49.92 -18.79 19.90
C VAL A 36 50.48 -17.46 19.40
N GLU A 37 51.79 -17.44 19.21
CA GLU A 37 52.62 -16.29 18.88
C GLU A 37 52.85 -16.15 17.37
N SER A 38 53.38 -15.00 16.94
CA SER A 38 53.53 -14.58 15.55
C SER A 38 54.51 -15.42 14.71
N ALA A 39 54.18 -15.59 13.42
CA ALA A 39 55.16 -15.86 12.37
C ALA A 39 54.76 -15.11 11.08
N ALA A 40 55.73 -14.52 10.38
CA ALA A 40 55.49 -13.52 9.34
C ALA A 40 55.72 -14.03 7.90
N ALA A 41 54.90 -13.48 7.00
CA ALA A 41 55.17 -13.18 5.58
C ALA A 41 55.66 -14.27 4.62
N THR A 42 54.78 -14.61 3.67
CA THR A 42 55.14 -14.67 2.24
C THR A 42 53.99 -14.12 1.38
N SER A 43 54.30 -13.19 0.48
CA SER A 43 53.33 -12.55 -0.40
C SER A 43 53.24 -13.26 -1.76
N GLN A 44 52.02 -13.54 -2.20
CA GLN A 44 51.70 -13.78 -3.61
C GLN A 44 50.46 -12.97 -3.97
N PRO A 45 50.39 -12.41 -5.20
CA PRO A 45 49.26 -11.59 -5.62
C PRO A 45 48.08 -12.48 -6.00
N THR A 46 47.22 -12.79 -5.03
CA THR A 46 45.88 -13.29 -5.34
C THR A 46 45.09 -12.18 -6.03
N THR A 47 44.69 -12.41 -7.27
CA THR A 47 43.65 -11.62 -7.93
C THR A 47 42.41 -11.61 -7.05
N ASP A 48 42.01 -10.42 -6.58
CA ASP A 48 40.74 -10.21 -5.86
C ASP A 48 39.57 -10.47 -6.82
N VAL A 49 39.21 -11.75 -6.96
CA VAL A 49 37.84 -12.14 -7.27
C VAL A 49 37.07 -11.84 -6.00
N ALA A 50 36.48 -10.64 -5.93
CA ALA A 50 35.69 -10.20 -4.79
C ALA A 50 34.74 -11.33 -4.38
N ALA A 51 34.86 -11.76 -3.11
CA ALA A 51 34.00 -12.81 -2.58
C ALA A 51 32.54 -12.42 -2.83
N PRO A 52 31.68 -13.36 -3.30
CA PRO A 52 30.28 -13.04 -3.55
C PRO A 52 29.68 -12.48 -2.28
N ASP A 53 29.21 -11.23 -2.32
CA ASP A 53 28.76 -10.50 -1.14
C ASP A 53 27.80 -11.37 -0.33
N ALA A 54 28.23 -11.73 0.88
CA ALA A 54 27.49 -12.64 1.75
C ALA A 54 26.10 -12.08 2.09
N THR A 55 25.96 -10.75 2.06
CA THR A 55 24.69 -10.03 2.22
C THR A 55 23.77 -10.32 1.02
N ALA A 56 24.21 -10.03 -0.21
CA ALA A 56 23.46 -10.37 -1.42
C ALA A 56 23.19 -11.90 -1.56
N ALA A 57 24.11 -12.74 -1.10
CA ALA A 57 23.96 -14.20 -1.12
C ALA A 57 22.83 -14.70 -0.19
N PHE A 58 22.65 -14.05 0.96
CA PHE A 58 21.66 -14.39 2.00
C PHE A 58 20.31 -13.68 1.81
N PHE A 59 20.31 -12.38 1.49
CA PHE A 59 19.09 -11.55 1.38
C PHE A 59 18.49 -11.51 -0.03
N GLY A 60 19.24 -11.93 -1.07
CA GLY A 60 18.75 -12.09 -2.44
C GLY A 60 17.98 -10.88 -2.95
N ALA A 61 16.71 -11.07 -3.31
CA ALA A 61 15.89 -10.06 -3.97
C ALA A 61 15.59 -8.84 -3.08
N GLY A 62 15.64 -9.03 -1.75
CA GLY A 62 15.52 -7.94 -0.77
C GLY A 62 16.70 -6.96 -0.80
N SER A 63 17.91 -7.43 -1.15
CA SER A 63 19.05 -6.56 -1.40
C SER A 63 18.87 -5.82 -2.73
N ALA A 64 18.61 -6.56 -3.80
CA ALA A 64 18.48 -6.00 -5.15
C ALA A 64 17.36 -4.94 -5.27
N VAL A 65 16.23 -5.12 -4.58
CA VAL A 65 15.16 -4.10 -4.55
C VAL A 65 15.57 -2.86 -3.75
N SER A 66 16.39 -3.05 -2.71
CA SER A 66 16.91 -1.96 -1.88
C SER A 66 17.96 -1.13 -2.62
N ASP A 67 18.84 -1.75 -3.39
CA ASP A 67 19.83 -1.06 -4.23
C ASP A 67 19.15 -0.23 -5.33
N LYS A 68 18.15 -0.81 -6.01
CA LYS A 68 17.32 -0.08 -6.99
C LYS A 68 16.55 1.07 -6.33
N TYR A 69 16.04 0.87 -5.11
CA TYR A 69 15.36 1.92 -4.35
C TYR A 69 16.27 3.08 -3.96
N GLN A 70 17.49 2.82 -3.47
CA GLN A 70 18.42 3.90 -3.13
C GLN A 70 18.85 4.69 -4.37
N ASN A 71 19.12 4.00 -5.48
CA ASN A 71 19.39 4.65 -6.77
C ASN A 71 18.21 5.50 -7.24
N TRP A 72 16.98 5.00 -7.13
CA TRP A 72 15.78 5.78 -7.44
C TRP A 72 15.63 6.99 -6.51
N LEU A 73 15.77 6.80 -5.19
CA LEU A 73 15.56 7.81 -4.15
C LEU A 73 16.53 8.99 -4.33
N ASN A 74 17.81 8.71 -4.59
CA ASN A 74 18.83 9.75 -4.84
C ASN A 74 18.44 10.65 -6.03
N ASN A 75 18.10 10.03 -7.16
CA ASN A 75 17.65 10.74 -8.37
C ASN A 75 16.34 11.51 -8.14
N ALA A 76 15.39 10.91 -7.40
CA ALA A 76 14.10 11.49 -7.10
C ALA A 76 14.20 12.67 -6.12
N ALA A 77 15.09 12.59 -5.13
CA ALA A 77 15.36 13.66 -4.16
C ALA A 77 16.05 14.85 -4.83
N GLU A 78 17.01 14.63 -5.72
CA GLU A 78 17.64 15.71 -6.51
C GLU A 78 16.61 16.43 -7.40
N LYS A 79 15.77 15.67 -8.13
CA LYS A 79 14.64 16.23 -8.92
C LYS A 79 13.75 17.11 -8.04
N THR A 80 13.29 16.58 -6.90
CA THR A 80 12.42 17.28 -5.93
C THR A 80 13.05 18.60 -5.46
N LEU A 81 14.31 18.55 -5.00
CA LEU A 81 15.04 19.71 -4.52
C LEU A 81 15.23 20.77 -5.61
N SER A 82 15.48 20.33 -6.86
CA SER A 82 15.58 21.23 -8.02
C SER A 82 14.24 21.92 -8.35
N GLY A 83 13.11 21.21 -8.19
CA GLY A 83 11.76 21.75 -8.37
C GLY A 83 11.43 22.80 -7.32
N CYS A 84 11.68 22.50 -6.03
CA CYS A 84 11.51 23.48 -4.96
C CYS A 84 12.33 24.75 -5.17
N ARG A 85 13.60 24.63 -5.59
CA ARG A 85 14.46 25.79 -5.92
C ARG A 85 13.88 26.64 -7.04
N LYS A 86 13.41 26.02 -8.14
CA LYS A 86 12.80 26.73 -9.28
C LYS A 86 11.54 27.50 -8.90
N LYS A 87 10.76 26.99 -7.93
CA LYS A 87 9.54 27.62 -7.41
C LYS A 87 9.79 28.65 -6.30
N GLY A 88 11.03 28.81 -5.83
CA GLY A 88 11.32 29.65 -4.67
C GLY A 88 10.69 29.14 -3.37
N LYS A 89 10.39 27.83 -3.27
CA LYS A 89 9.95 27.22 -2.00
C LYS A 89 11.08 27.27 -0.97
N ASP A 90 10.73 27.39 0.31
CA ASP A 90 11.68 27.21 1.41
C ASP A 90 12.13 25.74 1.44
N LEU A 91 13.44 25.52 1.27
CA LEU A 91 14.04 24.19 1.19
C LEU A 91 14.10 23.45 2.54
N SER A 92 13.77 24.13 3.65
CA SER A 92 13.63 23.50 4.97
C SER A 92 12.29 22.76 5.13
N LEU A 93 11.31 23.06 4.28
CA LEU A 93 9.97 22.44 4.31
C LEU A 93 10.05 20.93 3.99
N PRO A 94 9.25 20.08 4.68
CA PRO A 94 9.29 18.63 4.48
C PRO A 94 9.07 18.19 3.02
N GLU A 95 8.20 18.87 2.28
CA GLU A 95 7.95 18.57 0.86
C GLU A 95 9.18 18.70 -0.05
N CYS A 96 10.16 19.52 0.33
CA CYS A 96 11.41 19.70 -0.41
C CYS A 96 12.50 18.68 -0.02
N ASN A 97 12.23 17.81 0.97
CA ASN A 97 13.09 16.70 1.35
C ASN A 97 12.31 15.40 1.16
N LEU A 98 12.48 14.79 -0.02
CA LEU A 98 11.76 13.58 -0.40
C LEU A 98 11.87 12.47 0.66
N GLU A 99 13.06 12.22 1.20
CA GLU A 99 13.32 11.15 2.19
C GLU A 99 12.42 11.23 3.42
N LYS A 100 12.04 12.45 3.86
CA LYS A 100 11.15 12.68 5.01
C LYS A 100 9.67 12.42 4.73
N ILE A 101 9.29 12.31 3.46
CA ILE A 101 7.90 12.16 3.01
C ILE A 101 7.66 10.84 2.26
N VAL A 102 8.63 9.92 2.21
CA VAL A 102 8.45 8.58 1.62
C VAL A 102 7.99 7.57 2.65
N VAL A 103 7.03 6.71 2.28
CA VAL A 103 6.76 5.45 2.99
C VAL A 103 6.73 4.33 1.94
N TYR A 104 7.33 3.18 2.23
CA TYR A 104 7.36 2.05 1.30
C TYR A 104 7.04 0.72 1.97
N GLY A 105 6.53 -0.22 1.17
CA GLY A 105 6.26 -1.60 1.56
C GLY A 105 6.86 -2.57 0.56
N ASP A 106 7.27 -3.72 1.06
CA ASP A 106 7.97 -4.77 0.32
C ASP A 106 7.23 -6.09 0.43
N ALA A 107 7.14 -6.83 -0.67
CA ALA A 107 6.68 -8.22 -0.67
C ALA A 107 7.39 -9.03 -1.76
N SER A 108 7.64 -10.31 -1.46
CA SER A 108 8.25 -11.25 -2.39
C SER A 108 7.20 -12.03 -3.16
N VAL A 109 7.46 -12.27 -4.44
CA VAL A 109 6.66 -13.16 -5.28
C VAL A 109 6.89 -14.59 -4.80
N GLN A 110 5.83 -15.24 -4.32
CA GLN A 110 5.90 -16.51 -3.58
C GLN A 110 6.25 -17.73 -4.45
N VAL A 111 6.32 -17.55 -5.77
CA VAL A 111 6.66 -18.60 -6.75
C VAL A 111 7.70 -18.08 -7.74
N GLN A 112 8.50 -18.99 -8.31
CA GLN A 112 9.48 -18.65 -9.34
C GLN A 112 8.79 -18.20 -10.65
N SER A 113 9.52 -17.43 -11.47
CA SER A 113 9.04 -16.95 -12.79
C SER A 113 8.56 -18.05 -13.74
N THR A 114 9.02 -19.28 -13.57
CA THR A 114 8.61 -20.45 -14.36
C THR A 114 7.21 -20.95 -14.02
N HIS A 115 6.66 -20.63 -12.84
CA HIS A 115 5.35 -21.12 -12.37
C HIS A 115 4.21 -20.62 -13.28
N PRO A 116 3.19 -21.44 -13.63
CA PRO A 116 2.04 -21.00 -14.43
C PRO A 116 1.42 -19.68 -13.94
N ASP A 117 1.03 -19.64 -12.67
CA ASP A 117 0.37 -18.50 -12.04
C ASP A 117 1.30 -17.34 -11.64
N TRP A 118 2.56 -17.30 -12.10
CA TRP A 118 3.53 -16.29 -11.63
C TRP A 118 3.04 -14.85 -11.81
N ILE A 119 2.32 -14.54 -12.90
CA ILE A 119 1.71 -13.21 -13.11
C ILE A 119 0.68 -12.87 -12.02
N HIS A 120 -0.10 -13.84 -11.54
CA HIS A 120 -1.02 -13.63 -10.42
C HIS A 120 -0.25 -13.40 -9.12
N TYR A 121 0.73 -14.25 -8.80
CA TYR A 121 1.55 -14.09 -7.59
C TYR A 121 2.34 -12.77 -7.59
N ARG A 122 2.77 -12.27 -8.75
CA ARG A 122 3.38 -10.96 -8.92
C ARG A 122 2.39 -9.82 -8.61
N ALA A 123 1.15 -9.92 -9.11
CA ALA A 123 0.09 -8.96 -8.78
C ALA A 123 -0.32 -9.03 -7.30
N LEU A 124 -0.26 -10.21 -6.67
CA LEU A 124 -0.48 -10.38 -5.23
C LEU A 124 0.65 -9.73 -4.41
N ALA A 125 1.91 -9.95 -4.75
CA ALA A 125 3.05 -9.30 -4.08
C ALA A 125 2.97 -7.77 -4.18
N TYR A 126 2.55 -7.22 -5.33
CA TYR A 126 2.28 -5.78 -5.44
C TYR A 126 1.17 -5.34 -4.44
N SER A 127 0.08 -6.10 -4.30
CA SER A 127 -0.97 -5.82 -3.31
C SER A 127 -0.46 -5.90 -1.86
N GLU A 128 0.29 -6.95 -1.51
CA GLU A 128 0.92 -7.14 -0.19
C GLU A 128 1.86 -5.97 0.15
N ALA A 129 2.65 -5.50 -0.83
CA ALA A 129 3.53 -4.34 -0.70
C ALA A 129 2.77 -3.00 -0.52
N VAL A 130 1.65 -2.80 -1.22
CA VAL A 130 0.72 -1.66 -1.01
C VAL A 130 0.21 -1.65 0.43
N ILE A 131 -0.26 -2.79 0.92
CA ILE A 131 -0.82 -2.92 2.27
C ILE A 131 0.26 -2.62 3.31
N GLN A 132 1.46 -3.20 3.17
CA GLN A 132 2.56 -2.96 4.10
C GLN A 132 2.99 -1.48 4.13
N ALA A 133 3.01 -0.79 2.98
CA ALA A 133 3.31 0.64 2.92
C ALA A 133 2.25 1.48 3.66
N LEU A 134 0.98 1.20 3.40
CA LEU A 134 -0.14 1.93 4.01
C LEU A 134 -0.29 1.62 5.51
N SER A 135 0.00 0.39 5.95
CA SER A 135 0.07 0.04 7.39
C SER A 135 1.16 0.83 8.12
N LYS A 136 2.38 0.89 7.58
CA LYS A 136 3.47 1.71 8.18
C LYS A 136 3.08 3.18 8.30
N PHE A 137 2.42 3.74 7.28
CA PHE A 137 1.91 5.11 7.34
C PHE A 137 0.78 5.25 8.39
N ALA A 138 -0.14 4.29 8.48
CA ALA A 138 -1.20 4.29 9.49
C ALA A 138 -0.63 4.17 10.92
N GLU A 139 0.43 3.40 11.16
CA GLU A 139 1.10 3.31 12.46
C GLU A 139 1.74 4.66 12.86
N GLN A 140 2.43 5.31 11.92
CA GLN A 140 3.00 6.65 12.11
C GLN A 140 1.91 7.71 12.40
N GLN A 141 0.80 7.68 11.66
CA GLN A 141 -0.32 8.59 11.88
C GLN A 141 -1.09 8.26 13.17
N ALA A 142 -1.18 7.01 13.59
CA ALA A 142 -1.82 6.64 14.85
C ALA A 142 -1.02 7.22 16.04
N LEU A 143 0.32 7.15 16.00
CA LEU A 143 1.17 7.82 17.00
C LEU A 143 0.98 9.35 16.97
N THR A 144 1.00 9.95 15.79
CA THR A 144 0.84 11.41 15.61
C THR A 144 -0.53 11.89 16.12
N ASN A 145 -1.61 11.17 15.80
CA ASN A 145 -2.96 11.46 16.25
C ASN A 145 -3.11 11.26 17.78
N LYS A 146 -2.46 10.22 18.35
CA LYS A 146 -2.43 9.98 19.80
C LYS A 146 -1.79 11.16 20.55
N VAL A 147 -0.65 11.65 20.06
CA VAL A 147 0.03 12.83 20.62
C VAL A 147 -0.81 14.10 20.46
N LYS A 148 -1.34 14.36 19.27
CA LYS A 148 -2.18 15.53 18.98
C LYS A 148 -3.41 15.59 19.89
N MET A 149 -4.10 14.45 20.03
CA MET A 149 -5.27 14.32 20.89
C MET A 149 -4.97 14.62 22.35
N VAL A 150 -3.85 14.12 22.89
CA VAL A 150 -3.50 14.39 24.29
C VAL A 150 -3.00 15.83 24.48
N ARG A 151 -2.22 16.37 23.54
CA ARG A 151 -1.71 17.76 23.58
C ARG A 151 -2.82 18.82 23.53
N GLU A 152 -3.95 18.54 22.86
CA GLU A 152 -5.13 19.43 22.83
C GLU A 152 -5.61 19.80 24.24
N PHE A 153 -5.41 18.92 25.22
CA PHE A 153 -5.87 19.08 26.60
C PHE A 153 -4.73 19.38 27.59
N THR A 154 -3.55 18.77 27.43
CA THR A 154 -2.41 19.03 28.34
C THR A 154 -1.66 20.32 28.05
N ARG A 155 -1.75 20.85 26.82
CA ARG A 155 -0.88 21.94 26.29
C ARG A 155 0.62 21.61 26.37
N ASP A 156 0.97 20.33 26.44
CA ASP A 156 2.34 19.84 26.61
C ASP A 156 3.09 19.78 25.26
N ASN A 157 3.82 20.85 24.95
CA ASN A 157 4.59 20.96 23.71
C ASN A 157 5.96 20.24 23.76
N THR A 158 6.26 19.48 24.82
CA THR A 158 7.52 18.71 24.89
C THR A 158 7.60 17.73 23.72
N PRO A 159 8.70 17.72 22.92
CA PRO A 159 8.91 16.71 21.89
C PRO A 159 8.80 15.29 22.45
N LEU A 160 8.43 14.34 21.60
CA LEU A 160 8.64 12.92 21.92
C LEU A 160 10.10 12.56 21.65
N PRO A 161 10.71 11.64 22.43
CA PRO A 161 11.95 10.98 22.06
C PRO A 161 11.72 10.00 20.91
N ASP A 162 12.77 9.72 20.15
CA ASP A 162 12.75 8.78 19.04
C ASP A 162 12.58 7.31 19.49
N ASP A 163 12.94 7.01 20.75
CA ASP A 163 12.77 5.69 21.35
C ASP A 163 11.28 5.37 21.64
N PRO A 164 10.69 4.30 21.06
CA PRO A 164 9.27 4.01 21.20
C PRO A 164 8.80 3.79 22.64
N PHE A 165 9.62 3.17 23.50
CA PHE A 165 9.25 2.90 24.89
C PHE A 165 9.20 4.18 25.73
N ARG A 166 10.16 5.09 25.52
CA ARG A 166 10.14 6.43 26.13
C ARG A 166 9.01 7.29 25.56
N ALA A 167 8.71 7.19 24.27
CA ALA A 167 7.58 7.88 23.66
C ALA A 167 6.23 7.40 24.27
N GLU A 168 6.04 6.09 24.42
CA GLU A 168 4.83 5.54 25.03
C GLU A 168 4.69 5.91 26.52
N SER A 169 5.77 5.84 27.29
CA SER A 169 5.74 6.26 28.70
C SER A 169 5.49 7.76 28.87
N GLN A 170 6.02 8.62 27.98
CA GLN A 170 5.69 10.05 27.96
C GLN A 170 4.22 10.29 27.60
N ILE A 171 3.66 9.57 26.62
CA ILE A 171 2.23 9.64 26.29
C ILE A 171 1.38 9.19 27.49
N SER A 172 1.77 8.13 28.20
CA SER A 172 1.11 7.67 29.43
C SER A 172 1.11 8.75 30.52
N SER A 173 2.25 9.42 30.73
CA SER A 173 2.35 10.58 31.64
C SER A 173 1.48 11.75 31.21
N MET A 174 1.39 12.04 29.91
CA MET A 174 0.48 13.06 29.40
C MET A 174 -1.00 12.66 29.61
N ILE A 175 -1.36 11.38 29.51
CA ILE A 175 -2.71 10.88 29.86
C ILE A 175 -3.00 11.04 31.36
N ASP A 176 -2.00 10.81 32.23
CA ASP A 176 -2.15 11.09 33.67
C ASP A 176 -2.39 12.58 33.93
N LYS A 177 -1.73 13.48 33.17
CA LYS A 177 -2.04 14.92 33.20
C LYS A 177 -3.47 15.20 32.75
N VAL A 178 -3.99 14.54 31.71
CA VAL A 178 -5.40 14.68 31.26
C VAL A 178 -6.38 14.24 32.35
N MET A 179 -6.11 13.12 33.04
CA MET A 179 -6.93 12.66 34.16
C MET A 179 -6.90 13.61 35.37
N ALA A 180 -5.83 14.39 35.52
CA ALA A 180 -5.69 15.43 36.54
C ALA A 180 -6.31 16.79 36.14
N LEU A 181 -6.81 16.94 34.91
CA LEU A 181 -7.58 18.13 34.52
C LEU A 181 -8.94 18.12 35.23
N GLY A 182 -9.40 19.31 35.64
CA GLY A 182 -10.69 19.45 36.33
C GLY A 182 -11.88 19.01 35.46
N GLY A 183 -12.91 18.48 36.12
CA GLY A 183 -14.07 17.80 35.51
C GLY A 183 -14.54 18.40 34.17
N GLY A 184 -14.93 19.68 34.14
CA GLY A 184 -15.47 20.30 32.92
C GLY A 184 -14.55 20.38 31.67
N MET A 185 -13.27 20.01 31.76
CA MET A 185 -12.41 19.79 30.60
C MET A 185 -12.28 18.30 30.23
N LEU A 186 -12.29 17.41 31.22
CA LEU A 186 -12.34 15.97 31.04
C LEU A 186 -13.71 15.52 30.50
N ASP A 187 -14.81 16.06 31.02
CA ASP A 187 -16.18 15.81 30.56
C ASP A 187 -16.30 16.11 29.06
N LYS A 188 -15.76 17.25 28.60
CA LYS A 188 -15.73 17.62 27.18
C LYS A 188 -14.89 16.67 26.33
N PHE A 189 -13.82 16.10 26.87
CA PHE A 189 -13.07 15.04 26.18
C PHE A 189 -13.95 13.80 26.04
N LEU A 190 -14.58 13.36 27.12
CA LEU A 190 -15.40 12.15 27.18
C LEU A 190 -16.61 12.26 26.25
N GLU A 191 -17.36 13.37 26.32
CA GLU A 191 -18.49 13.69 25.45
C GLU A 191 -18.11 13.75 23.96
N LYS A 192 -16.96 14.36 23.61
CA LYS A 192 -16.45 14.43 22.23
C LYS A 192 -16.20 13.05 21.62
N TYR A 193 -16.06 12.02 22.45
CA TYR A 193 -15.73 10.65 22.07
C TYR A 193 -16.77 9.63 22.56
N ASP A 194 -18.03 10.07 22.73
CA ASP A 194 -19.19 9.24 23.08
C ASP A 194 -19.07 8.44 24.39
N ILE A 195 -18.22 8.89 25.33
CA ILE A 195 -18.17 8.36 26.71
C ILE A 195 -19.05 9.22 27.62
N ASP A 196 -19.99 8.59 28.33
CA ASP A 196 -20.79 9.25 29.38
C ASP A 196 -19.90 9.60 30.58
N PRO A 197 -19.69 10.90 30.92
CA PRO A 197 -18.85 11.30 32.05
C PRO A 197 -19.33 10.73 33.39
N LYS A 198 -20.64 10.57 33.58
CA LYS A 198 -21.21 10.05 34.84
C LYS A 198 -20.91 8.57 35.03
N GLN A 199 -20.83 7.80 33.94
CA GLN A 199 -20.42 6.40 33.99
C GLN A 199 -18.90 6.29 34.14
N TYR A 200 -18.15 7.19 33.50
CA TYR A 200 -16.70 7.27 33.64
C TYR A 200 -16.27 7.53 35.09
N ASP A 201 -16.89 8.50 35.78
CA ASP A 201 -16.57 8.84 37.17
C ASP A 201 -16.92 7.77 38.21
N GLN A 202 -17.85 6.86 37.88
CA GLN A 202 -18.17 5.70 38.72
C GLN A 202 -17.10 4.59 38.64
N LEU A 203 -16.15 4.67 37.69
CA LEU A 203 -15.09 3.69 37.55
C LEU A 203 -13.93 3.95 38.53
N PRO A 204 -13.31 2.89 39.09
CA PRO A 204 -12.04 2.99 39.80
C PRO A 204 -10.96 3.71 38.97
N PRO A 205 -10.00 4.44 39.60
CA PRO A 205 -8.98 5.21 38.89
C PRO A 205 -8.21 4.45 37.80
N GLU A 206 -7.85 3.18 38.07
CA GLU A 206 -7.18 2.33 37.07
C GLU A 206 -8.06 2.03 35.85
N LYS A 207 -9.36 1.77 36.07
CA LYS A 207 -10.33 1.54 34.98
C LYS A 207 -10.60 2.83 34.20
N ARG A 208 -10.57 4.00 34.84
CA ARG A 208 -10.62 5.32 34.16
C ARG A 208 -9.41 5.53 33.25
N LYS A 209 -8.20 5.25 33.74
CA LYS A 209 -6.96 5.32 32.92
C LYS A 209 -6.99 4.34 31.75
N ALA A 210 -7.38 3.09 32.00
CA ALA A 210 -7.45 2.06 30.98
C ALA A 210 -8.47 2.40 29.88
N LEU A 211 -9.69 2.82 30.26
CA LEU A 211 -10.74 3.22 29.31
C LEU A 211 -10.31 4.43 28.47
N LEU A 212 -9.75 5.48 29.11
CA LEU A 212 -9.25 6.65 28.42
C LEU A 212 -8.13 6.30 27.42
N SER A 213 -7.16 5.50 27.85
CA SER A 213 -6.03 5.05 27.01
C SER A 213 -6.49 4.19 25.83
N GLN A 214 -7.49 3.32 26.05
CA GLN A 214 -8.08 2.48 25.01
C GLN A 214 -8.85 3.33 23.99
N THR A 215 -9.71 4.24 24.44
CA THR A 215 -10.48 5.14 23.57
C THR A 215 -9.56 6.01 22.72
N ILE A 216 -8.55 6.64 23.34
CA ILE A 216 -7.50 7.39 22.63
C ILE A 216 -6.85 6.52 21.54
N THR A 217 -6.50 5.28 21.85
CA THR A 217 -5.82 4.36 20.92
C THR A 217 -6.74 3.97 19.75
N VAL A 218 -7.97 3.54 20.02
CA VAL A 218 -8.96 3.14 19.00
C VAL A 218 -9.29 4.29 18.05
N ILE A 219 -9.47 5.50 18.56
CA ILE A 219 -9.78 6.67 17.73
C ILE A 219 -8.55 7.10 16.92
N SER A 220 -7.36 7.06 17.51
CA SER A 220 -6.12 7.39 16.79
C SER A 220 -5.85 6.43 15.64
N GLN A 221 -6.08 5.12 15.84
CA GLN A 221 -6.03 4.10 14.79
C GLN A 221 -7.11 4.35 13.71
N ARG A 222 -8.36 4.60 14.11
CA ARG A 222 -9.44 4.90 13.16
C ARG A 222 -9.17 6.16 12.33
N SER A 223 -8.61 7.20 12.95
CA SER A 223 -8.19 8.43 12.26
C SER A 223 -7.06 8.13 11.28
N ALA A 224 -6.02 7.41 11.71
CA ALA A 224 -4.89 7.06 10.85
C ALA A 224 -5.28 6.27 9.58
N LEU A 225 -6.25 5.37 9.70
CA LEU A 225 -6.84 4.67 8.55
C LEU A 225 -7.64 5.61 7.64
N ALA A 226 -8.24 6.68 8.16
CA ALA A 226 -8.85 7.73 7.34
C ALA A 226 -7.80 8.69 6.73
N ASP A 227 -6.67 8.88 7.42
CA ASP A 227 -5.54 9.67 6.92
C ASP A 227 -4.88 9.01 5.69
N CYS A 228 -4.99 7.68 5.56
CA CYS A 228 -4.59 6.91 4.38
C CYS A 228 -5.37 7.26 3.09
N THR A 229 -6.59 7.80 3.20
CA THR A 229 -7.41 8.14 2.03
C THR A 229 -6.70 9.19 1.16
N GLY A 230 -6.59 8.93 -0.14
CA GLY A 230 -5.93 9.81 -1.10
C GLY A 230 -4.40 9.70 -1.18
N LEU A 231 -3.76 8.83 -0.39
CA LEU A 231 -2.37 8.44 -0.65
C LEU A 231 -2.30 7.59 -1.93
N MET A 232 -1.32 7.89 -2.77
CA MET A 232 -1.06 7.21 -4.03
C MET A 232 0.40 6.73 -4.10
N PRO A 233 0.68 5.58 -4.72
CA PRO A 233 2.04 5.18 -5.01
C PRO A 233 2.63 6.11 -6.08
N LEU A 234 3.85 6.60 -5.83
CA LEU A 234 4.62 7.38 -6.79
C LEU A 234 5.33 6.47 -7.79
N THR A 235 5.94 5.39 -7.30
CA THR A 235 6.69 4.42 -8.12
C THR A 235 6.51 2.99 -7.60
N THR A 236 6.80 2.03 -8.48
CA THR A 236 6.86 0.61 -8.16
C THR A 236 8.19 0.07 -8.66
N ILE A 237 8.95 -0.57 -7.77
CA ILE A 237 10.30 -1.09 -8.06
C ILE A 237 10.25 -2.60 -7.93
N GLU A 238 10.65 -3.30 -8.99
CA GLU A 238 10.70 -4.76 -9.06
C GLU A 238 12.16 -5.19 -9.22
N ALA A 239 12.61 -6.18 -8.45
CA ALA A 239 13.95 -6.73 -8.54
C ALA A 239 13.95 -8.25 -8.40
N ASP A 240 14.71 -8.89 -9.28
CA ASP A 240 15.00 -10.32 -9.25
C ASP A 240 16.41 -10.57 -8.70
N ASP A 241 16.61 -11.68 -8.01
CA ASP A 241 17.91 -12.07 -7.44
C ASP A 241 18.77 -12.97 -8.35
N GLY A 242 18.28 -13.26 -9.55
CA GLY A 242 18.92 -14.20 -10.50
C GLY A 242 18.86 -15.67 -10.07
N LYS A 243 18.27 -15.99 -8.90
CA LYS A 243 18.07 -17.34 -8.35
C LYS A 243 16.60 -17.77 -8.37
N GLY A 244 15.71 -16.90 -8.88
CA GLY A 244 14.28 -17.16 -9.04
C GLY A 244 13.39 -16.49 -7.98
N GLY A 245 13.97 -15.70 -7.08
CA GLY A 245 13.23 -14.81 -6.18
C GLY A 245 13.03 -13.44 -6.82
N THR A 246 11.79 -12.93 -6.73
CA THR A 246 11.43 -11.56 -7.16
C THR A 246 10.84 -10.82 -5.97
N THR A 247 11.22 -9.56 -5.74
CA THR A 247 10.63 -8.69 -4.72
C THR A 247 10.11 -7.41 -5.36
N ILE A 248 8.92 -6.99 -4.92
CA ILE A 248 8.27 -5.74 -5.32
C ILE A 248 8.28 -4.79 -4.13
N ARG A 249 8.80 -3.58 -4.34
CA ARG A 249 8.68 -2.43 -3.44
C ARG A 249 7.70 -1.42 -4.03
N VAL A 250 6.69 -1.04 -3.25
CA VAL A 250 5.75 0.02 -3.61
C VAL A 250 6.04 1.25 -2.75
N VAL A 251 6.20 2.39 -3.40
CA VAL A 251 6.69 3.62 -2.78
C VAL A 251 5.61 4.70 -2.83
N TYR A 252 5.16 5.13 -1.67
CA TYR A 252 4.19 6.21 -1.46
C TYR A 252 4.91 7.51 -1.07
N VAL A 253 4.31 8.65 -1.44
CA VAL A 253 4.76 9.97 -0.97
C VAL A 253 3.62 10.71 -0.27
N THR A 254 3.91 11.24 0.91
CA THR A 254 2.95 11.84 1.85
C THR A 254 2.68 13.33 1.58
N SER A 255 2.81 13.77 0.32
CA SER A 255 2.59 15.17 -0.08
C SER A 255 1.16 15.63 0.23
N ALA A 256 1.05 16.63 1.10
CA ALA A 256 -0.21 17.15 1.59
C ALA A 256 -1.10 17.68 0.45
N ASP A 257 -0.52 18.42 -0.51
CA ASP A 257 -1.24 18.99 -1.65
C ASP A 257 -1.85 17.91 -2.55
N ARG A 258 -1.11 16.84 -2.83
CA ARG A 258 -1.60 15.71 -3.65
C ARG A 258 -2.71 14.94 -2.94
N ILE A 259 -2.51 14.62 -1.66
CA ILE A 259 -3.52 13.95 -0.83
C ILE A 259 -4.78 14.80 -0.74
N GLN A 260 -4.64 16.11 -0.53
CA GLN A 260 -5.76 17.04 -0.42
C GLN A 260 -6.49 17.23 -1.76
N MET A 261 -5.78 17.26 -2.88
CA MET A 261 -6.38 17.26 -4.22
C MET A 261 -7.23 16.01 -4.43
N VAL A 262 -6.71 14.81 -4.16
CA VAL A 262 -7.46 13.56 -4.31
C VAL A 262 -8.65 13.47 -3.34
N LYS A 263 -8.50 13.89 -2.07
CA LYS A 263 -9.62 14.04 -1.13
C LYS A 263 -10.69 15.01 -1.67
N THR A 264 -10.28 16.08 -2.36
CA THR A 264 -11.18 17.04 -2.99
C THR A 264 -11.89 16.41 -4.19
N MET A 265 -11.19 15.63 -5.03
CA MET A 265 -11.79 14.86 -6.12
C MET A 265 -12.88 13.91 -5.64
N PHE A 266 -12.65 13.17 -4.55
CA PHE A 266 -13.68 12.28 -3.99
C PHE A 266 -14.85 13.03 -3.35
N LYS A 267 -14.62 14.23 -2.79
CA LYS A 267 -15.65 15.05 -2.14
C LYS A 267 -16.52 15.83 -3.13
N GLN A 268 -15.93 16.34 -4.20
CA GLN A 268 -16.58 17.24 -5.17
C GLN A 268 -16.98 16.53 -6.46
N GLY A 269 -16.26 15.47 -6.86
CA GLY A 269 -16.53 14.70 -8.08
C GLY A 269 -16.56 15.60 -9.32
N ALA A 270 -17.67 15.51 -10.06
CA ALA A 270 -17.95 16.31 -11.26
C ALA A 270 -18.06 17.84 -11.06
N ARG A 271 -17.89 18.35 -9.82
CA ARG A 271 -17.95 19.79 -9.49
C ARG A 271 -16.57 20.47 -9.39
N ILE A 272 -15.49 19.75 -9.69
CA ILE A 272 -14.16 20.36 -9.82
C ILE A 272 -14.08 21.06 -11.17
N GLU A 273 -13.68 22.32 -11.14
CA GLU A 273 -13.40 23.12 -12.33
C GLU A 273 -11.96 22.88 -12.85
N ALA A 274 -11.75 23.14 -14.14
CA ALA A 274 -10.42 23.04 -14.76
C ALA A 274 -9.49 24.17 -14.27
N ASN A 275 -8.22 23.83 -14.05
CA ASN A 275 -7.16 24.80 -13.76
C ASN A 275 -6.30 25.04 -15.00
N ALA A 276 -6.42 26.24 -15.59
CA ALA A 276 -5.70 26.61 -16.80
C ALA A 276 -4.16 26.55 -16.64
N ASP A 277 -3.63 26.86 -15.46
CA ASP A 277 -2.19 26.85 -15.15
C ASP A 277 -1.63 25.41 -15.00
N LYS A 278 -2.51 24.41 -14.96
CA LYS A 278 -2.19 22.99 -14.84
C LYS A 278 -2.47 22.18 -16.11
N ARG A 279 -2.78 22.84 -17.23
CA ARG A 279 -2.94 22.17 -18.53
C ARG A 279 -1.67 21.45 -18.96
N ALA A 280 -1.79 20.15 -19.19
CA ALA A 280 -0.71 19.36 -19.77
C ALA A 280 -0.65 19.54 -21.29
N ALA A 281 0.54 19.40 -21.87
CA ALA A 281 0.76 19.59 -23.30
C ALA A 281 0.15 18.49 -24.21
N ARG A 282 -0.31 17.37 -23.64
CA ARG A 282 -0.86 16.21 -24.38
C ARG A 282 -2.01 15.58 -23.62
N SER A 283 -2.99 15.06 -24.35
CA SER A 283 -4.12 14.36 -23.73
C SER A 283 -3.67 13.14 -22.94
N VAL A 284 -4.51 12.71 -21.99
CA VAL A 284 -4.23 11.49 -21.23
C VAL A 284 -4.08 10.29 -22.17
N ARG A 285 -4.93 10.16 -23.19
CA ARG A 285 -4.86 9.06 -24.17
C ARG A 285 -3.56 9.10 -24.99
N ASP A 286 -3.17 10.27 -25.48
CA ASP A 286 -1.97 10.45 -26.33
C ASP A 286 -0.66 10.03 -25.66
N ARG A 287 -0.59 10.14 -24.32
CA ARG A 287 0.58 9.69 -23.54
C ARG A 287 0.82 8.20 -23.70
N TYR A 288 -0.23 7.40 -23.79
CA TYR A 288 -0.15 5.94 -23.83
C TYR A 288 -0.21 5.34 -25.22
N VAL A 289 -0.34 6.13 -26.30
CA VAL A 289 -0.38 5.58 -27.67
C VAL A 289 0.93 4.86 -28.03
N ASN A 290 2.07 5.48 -27.72
CA ASN A 290 3.41 5.00 -28.14
C ASN A 290 4.24 4.38 -27.00
N VAL A 291 3.66 4.14 -25.82
CA VAL A 291 4.37 3.48 -24.71
C VAL A 291 4.51 1.99 -25.02
N SER A 292 5.71 1.43 -24.84
CA SER A 292 5.95 0.00 -25.06
C SER A 292 5.27 -0.84 -23.99
N GLU A 293 4.80 -2.03 -24.36
CA GLU A 293 4.17 -2.98 -23.45
C GLU A 293 5.12 -3.40 -22.30
N GLN A 294 6.43 -3.39 -22.53
CA GLN A 294 7.44 -3.62 -21.50
C GLN A 294 7.39 -2.56 -20.39
N ILE A 295 7.22 -1.28 -20.74
CA ILE A 295 7.05 -0.22 -19.75
C ILE A 295 5.71 -0.39 -19.04
N LEU A 296 4.62 -0.63 -19.79
CA LEU A 296 3.28 -0.83 -19.22
C LEU A 296 3.20 -2.01 -18.26
N PHE A 297 3.98 -3.09 -18.49
CA PHE A 297 4.08 -4.22 -17.57
C PHE A 297 4.68 -3.87 -16.21
N SER A 298 5.52 -2.82 -16.13
CA SER A 298 6.03 -2.30 -14.85
C SER A 298 5.07 -1.34 -14.16
N MET A 299 3.94 -0.97 -14.80
CA MET A 299 2.93 -0.07 -14.24
C MET A 299 1.90 -0.84 -13.42
N PHE A 300 1.74 -0.46 -12.16
CA PHE A 300 0.72 -0.96 -11.25
C PHE A 300 0.01 0.19 -10.53
N GLY A 301 -1.26 -0.01 -10.21
CA GLY A 301 -1.96 0.82 -9.24
C GLY A 301 -2.37 2.19 -9.75
N PRO A 302 -2.84 3.07 -8.86
CA PRO A 302 -3.29 4.40 -9.24
C PRO A 302 -2.10 5.37 -9.42
N ARG A 303 -2.30 6.38 -10.26
CA ARG A 303 -1.42 7.53 -10.50
C ARG A 303 -2.28 8.78 -10.69
N PHE A 304 -1.75 9.93 -10.34
CA PHE A 304 -2.38 11.24 -10.54
C PHE A 304 -1.66 12.00 -11.64
N VAL A 305 -2.41 12.61 -12.56
CA VAL A 305 -1.92 13.55 -13.58
C VAL A 305 -2.91 14.70 -13.79
N TRP A 306 -2.51 15.69 -14.58
CA TRP A 306 -3.42 16.69 -15.13
C TRP A 306 -3.66 16.42 -16.62
N ASP A 307 -4.85 16.72 -17.14
CA ASP A 307 -5.16 16.59 -18.56
C ASP A 307 -4.87 17.87 -19.39
N GLU A 308 -5.17 17.83 -20.69
CA GLU A 308 -4.98 18.95 -21.62
C GLU A 308 -5.89 20.16 -21.34
N ASN A 309 -7.02 19.95 -20.67
CA ASN A 309 -8.00 20.97 -20.34
C ASN A 309 -7.67 21.65 -18.99
N GLY A 310 -6.95 20.94 -18.12
CA GLY A 310 -6.54 21.37 -16.79
C GLY A 310 -7.33 20.70 -15.67
N TYR A 311 -8.05 19.61 -15.94
CA TYR A 311 -8.69 18.81 -14.89
C TYR A 311 -7.68 17.83 -14.26
N PRO A 312 -7.83 17.54 -12.95
CA PRO A 312 -7.09 16.47 -12.32
C PRO A 312 -7.67 15.11 -12.77
N VAL A 313 -6.80 14.14 -13.07
CA VAL A 313 -7.18 12.80 -13.53
C VAL A 313 -6.49 11.74 -12.69
N LEU A 314 -7.29 10.76 -12.24
CA LEU A 314 -6.79 9.53 -11.67
C LEU A 314 -6.68 8.49 -12.79
N ILE A 315 -5.46 8.01 -13.04
CA ILE A 315 -5.17 6.89 -13.94
C ILE A 315 -4.90 5.67 -13.09
N SER A 316 -5.23 4.47 -13.55
CA SER A 316 -4.89 3.23 -12.86
C SER A 316 -4.55 2.11 -13.83
N TYR A 317 -3.62 1.24 -13.42
CA TYR A 317 -3.12 0.12 -14.21
C TYR A 317 -3.45 -1.20 -13.53
N GLY A 318 -4.12 -2.08 -14.26
CA GLY A 318 -4.41 -3.44 -13.85
C GLY A 318 -3.84 -4.44 -14.85
N GLN A 319 -3.50 -5.63 -14.37
CA GLN A 319 -2.88 -6.70 -15.15
C GLN A 319 -3.48 -8.05 -14.75
N ALA A 320 -3.58 -8.97 -15.71
CA ALA A 320 -3.98 -10.35 -15.51
C ALA A 320 -3.11 -11.29 -16.35
N GLY A 321 -2.75 -12.44 -15.78
CA GLY A 321 -2.13 -13.52 -16.55
C GLY A 321 -3.15 -14.17 -17.47
N VAL A 322 -2.66 -14.83 -18.54
CA VAL A 322 -3.51 -15.67 -19.41
C VAL A 322 -3.03 -17.11 -19.31
N ASP A 323 -3.94 -18.02 -19.01
CA ASP A 323 -3.63 -19.44 -19.08
C ASP A 323 -3.49 -19.91 -20.54
N LYS A 324 -2.64 -20.92 -20.74
CA LYS A 324 -2.39 -21.49 -22.06
C LYS A 324 -3.35 -22.64 -22.32
N ALA A 325 -4.27 -22.43 -23.26
CA ALA A 325 -5.19 -23.46 -23.74
C ALA A 325 -4.57 -24.29 -24.88
N ALA A 326 -5.16 -25.46 -25.12
CA ALA A 326 -4.83 -26.31 -26.27
C ALA A 326 -5.63 -25.91 -27.51
N ASP A 327 -6.90 -25.51 -27.35
CA ASP A 327 -7.75 -25.02 -28.43
C ASP A 327 -7.66 -23.50 -28.61
N ARG A 328 -7.83 -23.02 -29.85
CA ARG A 328 -7.81 -21.60 -30.19
C ARG A 328 -9.04 -20.84 -29.71
N THR A 329 -10.21 -21.47 -29.66
CA THR A 329 -11.46 -20.86 -29.18
C THR A 329 -11.37 -20.65 -27.68
N GLU A 330 -10.94 -21.70 -26.96
CA GLU A 330 -10.63 -21.64 -25.53
C GLU A 330 -9.55 -20.60 -25.22
N GLN A 331 -8.47 -20.54 -26.01
CA GLN A 331 -7.42 -19.53 -25.83
C GLN A 331 -7.93 -18.09 -26.01
N ASN A 332 -8.84 -17.85 -26.96
CA ASN A 332 -9.46 -16.54 -27.15
C ASN A 332 -10.35 -16.17 -25.94
N LEU A 333 -11.14 -17.12 -25.43
CA LEU A 333 -11.99 -16.90 -24.25
C LEU A 333 -11.14 -16.51 -23.03
N LEU A 334 -10.06 -17.25 -22.75
CA LEU A 334 -9.12 -16.91 -21.66
C LEU A 334 -8.46 -15.54 -21.84
N ILE A 335 -8.24 -15.10 -23.08
CA ILE A 335 -7.72 -13.76 -23.38
C ILE A 335 -8.76 -12.68 -23.09
N ASP A 336 -10.04 -12.93 -23.40
CA ASP A 336 -11.15 -12.00 -23.12
C ASP A 336 -11.44 -11.92 -21.62
N ASP A 337 -11.48 -13.06 -20.91
CA ASP A 337 -11.57 -13.11 -19.45
C ASP A 337 -10.41 -12.34 -18.79
N ALA A 338 -9.18 -12.48 -19.30
CA ALA A 338 -8.02 -11.73 -18.81
C ALA A 338 -8.10 -10.22 -19.10
N ARG A 339 -8.78 -9.78 -20.17
CA ARG A 339 -9.06 -8.34 -20.41
C ARG A 339 -10.00 -7.80 -19.34
N ASP A 340 -11.08 -8.51 -19.07
CA ASP A 340 -12.06 -8.12 -18.05
C ASP A 340 -11.44 -8.12 -16.65
N LEU A 341 -10.63 -9.13 -16.31
CA LEU A 341 -9.88 -9.19 -15.05
C LEU A 341 -8.85 -8.05 -14.92
N ALA A 342 -8.12 -7.73 -15.98
CA ALA A 342 -7.16 -6.62 -15.96
C ALA A 342 -7.87 -5.25 -15.80
N HIS A 343 -9.00 -5.04 -16.47
CA HIS A 343 -9.82 -3.84 -16.32
C HIS A 343 -10.42 -3.73 -14.91
N GLN A 344 -10.97 -4.83 -14.36
CA GLN A 344 -11.47 -4.87 -12.98
C GLN A 344 -10.35 -4.62 -11.95
N ALA A 345 -9.15 -5.18 -12.16
CA ALA A 345 -7.99 -4.92 -11.31
C ALA A 345 -7.64 -3.43 -11.30
N ALA A 346 -7.61 -2.78 -12.47
CA ALA A 346 -7.31 -1.34 -12.59
C ALA A 346 -8.34 -0.48 -11.83
N ILE A 347 -9.62 -0.86 -11.86
CA ILE A 347 -10.68 -0.19 -11.10
C ILE A 347 -10.53 -0.44 -9.59
N ASN A 348 -10.23 -1.67 -9.17
CA ASN A 348 -10.06 -2.00 -7.76
C ASN A 348 -8.90 -1.22 -7.11
N GLU A 349 -7.82 -0.99 -7.84
CA GLU A 349 -6.72 -0.12 -7.43
C GLU A 349 -7.16 1.34 -7.17
N LEU A 350 -8.13 1.88 -7.92
CA LEU A 350 -8.74 3.18 -7.60
C LEU A 350 -9.56 3.13 -6.30
N THR A 351 -10.21 2.00 -5.99
CA THR A 351 -11.01 1.87 -4.75
C THR A 351 -10.16 1.87 -3.48
N ILE A 352 -8.90 1.41 -3.55
CA ILE A 352 -7.94 1.46 -2.43
C ILE A 352 -7.71 2.92 -1.98
N LEU A 353 -7.68 3.88 -2.90
CA LEU A 353 -7.53 5.30 -2.58
C LEU A 353 -8.66 5.85 -1.68
N LEU A 354 -9.87 5.27 -1.75
CA LEU A 354 -11.05 5.79 -1.06
C LEU A 354 -11.03 5.52 0.45
N HIS A 355 -10.47 4.37 0.88
CA HIS A 355 -10.67 3.84 2.23
C HIS A 355 -9.44 3.11 2.77
N GLY A 356 -8.70 3.71 3.71
CA GLY A 356 -7.77 2.92 4.54
C GLY A 356 -8.48 1.92 5.46
N SER A 357 -9.81 2.00 5.64
CA SER A 357 -10.59 0.92 6.28
C SER A 357 -10.64 -0.39 5.47
N ILE A 358 -10.06 -0.41 4.26
CA ILE A 358 -9.78 -1.65 3.52
C ILE A 358 -8.62 -2.39 4.20
N LEU A 359 -7.61 -1.66 4.67
CA LEU A 359 -6.38 -2.21 5.26
C LEU A 359 -6.66 -3.15 6.42
N THR A 360 -7.57 -2.78 7.34
CA THR A 360 -7.88 -3.63 8.51
C THR A 360 -8.50 -4.97 8.14
N LYS A 361 -9.31 -5.04 7.08
CA LYS A 361 -9.83 -6.32 6.56
C LYS A 361 -8.70 -7.17 5.99
N VAL A 362 -7.81 -6.58 5.19
CA VAL A 362 -6.76 -7.34 4.51
C VAL A 362 -5.66 -7.75 5.48
N GLU A 363 -5.17 -6.85 6.34
CA GLU A 363 -4.18 -7.15 7.38
C GLU A 363 -4.63 -8.31 8.28
N GLN A 364 -5.87 -8.28 8.75
CA GLN A 364 -6.39 -9.30 9.67
C GLN A 364 -6.50 -10.67 8.99
N GLN A 365 -6.77 -10.69 7.69
CA GLN A 365 -6.86 -11.91 6.90
C GLN A 365 -5.49 -12.44 6.47
N GLU A 366 -4.52 -11.57 6.14
CA GLU A 366 -3.16 -11.96 5.76
C GLU A 366 -2.27 -12.32 6.95
N LYS A 367 -2.32 -11.60 8.08
CA LYS A 367 -1.66 -12.02 9.33
C LYS A 367 -2.16 -13.41 9.78
N SER A 368 -3.43 -13.75 9.52
CA SER A 368 -3.98 -15.10 9.78
C SER A 368 -3.53 -16.19 8.81
N ARG A 369 -2.97 -15.81 7.64
CA ARG A 369 -2.46 -16.69 6.60
C ARG A 369 -1.00 -17.08 6.87
N PHE A 370 -0.13 -16.13 7.24
CA PHE A 370 1.25 -16.44 7.65
C PHE A 370 1.32 -17.43 8.81
N ALA A 371 0.43 -17.30 9.81
CA ALA A 371 0.33 -18.24 10.93
C ALA A 371 -0.17 -19.66 10.56
N LYS A 372 -0.58 -19.88 9.31
CA LYS A 372 -0.98 -21.20 8.79
C LYS A 372 -0.01 -21.74 7.74
N GLU A 373 0.54 -20.86 6.89
CA GLU A 373 1.52 -21.23 5.85
C GLU A 373 2.88 -21.65 6.45
N ASP A 374 3.28 -21.06 7.58
CA ASP A 374 4.56 -21.38 8.23
C ASP A 374 4.55 -22.73 8.97
N VAL A 375 3.36 -23.32 9.20
CA VAL A 375 3.23 -24.73 9.59
C VAL A 375 3.22 -25.60 8.33
N ARG A 376 4.35 -25.62 7.62
CA ARG A 376 4.67 -26.67 6.65
C ARG A 376 4.64 -28.02 7.38
N GLN A 377 3.49 -28.71 7.32
CA GLN A 377 3.39 -30.09 7.76
C GLN A 377 4.21 -30.98 6.81
N ARG A 378 5.50 -31.12 7.12
CA ARG A 378 6.33 -32.18 6.55
C ARG A 378 5.67 -33.50 6.93
N GLN A 379 5.24 -34.26 5.93
CA GLN A 379 4.87 -35.64 6.15
C GLN A 379 6.12 -36.44 6.58
N ALA A 380 5.92 -37.59 7.21
CA ALA A 380 7.01 -38.43 7.71
C ALA A 380 7.94 -38.98 6.60
N ASP A 381 7.55 -38.84 5.33
CA ASP A 381 8.34 -39.21 4.14
C ASP A 381 9.17 -38.05 3.55
N GLY A 382 9.04 -36.82 4.09
CA GLY A 382 9.75 -35.63 3.62
C GLY A 382 9.11 -34.91 2.42
N SER A 383 7.94 -35.33 1.95
CA SER A 383 7.19 -34.66 0.87
C SER A 383 6.47 -33.38 1.35
N VAL A 384 6.17 -32.48 0.40
CA VAL A 384 5.43 -31.22 0.62
C VAL A 384 4.18 -31.20 -0.26
N LEU A 385 3.02 -30.91 0.35
CA LEU A 385 1.71 -30.87 -0.34
C LEU A 385 1.50 -29.60 -1.18
N ALA A 386 2.29 -29.43 -2.25
CA ALA A 386 2.15 -28.33 -3.19
C ALA A 386 0.95 -28.53 -4.15
N SER A 387 -0.29 -28.34 -3.68
CA SER A 387 -1.47 -28.28 -4.56
C SER A 387 -2.70 -27.56 -3.96
N GLN A 388 -3.12 -27.89 -2.73
CA GLN A 388 -4.37 -27.36 -2.17
C GLN A 388 -4.27 -25.95 -1.56
N GLU A 389 -3.08 -25.52 -1.12
CA GLU A 389 -2.90 -24.23 -0.43
C GLU A 389 -3.03 -23.03 -1.38
N SER A 390 -2.49 -23.16 -2.61
CA SER A 390 -2.55 -22.14 -3.66
C SER A 390 -4.00 -21.72 -3.98
N SER A 391 -4.88 -22.67 -4.32
CA SER A 391 -6.25 -22.34 -4.73
C SER A 391 -7.05 -21.61 -3.64
N THR A 392 -6.82 -21.92 -2.36
CA THR A 392 -7.48 -21.22 -1.25
C THR A 392 -6.95 -19.80 -1.02
N THR A 393 -5.69 -19.53 -1.36
CA THR A 393 -5.09 -18.19 -1.34
C THR A 393 -5.65 -17.35 -2.49
N LEU A 394 -5.64 -17.89 -3.70
CA LEU A 394 -6.17 -17.24 -4.91
C LEU A 394 -7.67 -16.91 -4.78
N ALA A 395 -8.47 -17.85 -4.26
CA ALA A 395 -9.91 -17.64 -4.05
C ALA A 395 -10.20 -16.52 -3.03
N LYS A 396 -9.42 -16.43 -1.94
CA LYS A 396 -9.59 -15.38 -0.91
C LYS A 396 -9.13 -14.02 -1.39
N SER A 397 -8.02 -13.91 -2.11
CA SER A 397 -7.56 -12.63 -2.70
C SER A 397 -8.59 -12.11 -3.71
N THR A 398 -9.20 -13.01 -4.49
CA THR A 398 -10.29 -12.71 -5.41
C THR A 398 -11.56 -12.26 -4.67
N GLN A 399 -11.95 -12.94 -3.59
CA GLN A 399 -13.09 -12.53 -2.77
C GLN A 399 -12.90 -11.13 -2.15
N ILE A 400 -11.71 -10.83 -1.63
CA ILE A 400 -11.38 -9.48 -1.12
C ILE A 400 -11.56 -8.45 -2.24
N LYS A 401 -10.97 -8.69 -3.42
CA LYS A 401 -11.10 -7.79 -4.58
C LYS A 401 -12.57 -7.61 -5.01
N GLN A 402 -13.40 -8.64 -4.94
CA GLN A 402 -14.85 -8.55 -5.20
C GLN A 402 -15.61 -7.74 -4.13
N GLU A 403 -15.26 -7.87 -2.84
CA GLU A 403 -15.82 -7.02 -1.77
C GLU A 403 -15.44 -5.54 -1.94
N LEU A 404 -14.31 -5.24 -2.59
CA LEU A 404 -13.92 -3.87 -2.97
C LEU A 404 -14.74 -3.35 -4.16
N SER A 405 -14.95 -4.18 -5.19
CA SER A 405 -15.76 -3.84 -6.37
C SER A 405 -17.19 -3.38 -6.01
N GLY A 406 -17.76 -3.84 -4.88
CA GLY A 406 -19.07 -3.42 -4.40
C GLY A 406 -19.22 -1.91 -4.08
N ARG A 407 -18.12 -1.14 -4.07
CA ARG A 407 -18.08 0.30 -3.73
C ARG A 407 -17.80 1.22 -4.92
N ILE A 408 -17.83 0.71 -6.15
CA ILE A 408 -17.52 1.45 -7.41
C ILE A 408 -18.45 2.66 -7.67
N SER A 409 -19.54 2.86 -6.91
CA SER A 409 -20.47 4.00 -7.08
C SER A 409 -19.82 5.39 -7.06
N ASN A 410 -18.67 5.54 -6.40
CA ASN A 410 -17.92 6.80 -6.36
C ASN A 410 -17.17 7.13 -7.66
N PHE A 411 -16.96 6.13 -8.54
CA PHE A 411 -16.22 6.25 -9.79
C PHE A 411 -17.11 6.08 -11.03
N ALA A 412 -18.33 6.62 -10.97
CA ALA A 412 -19.14 6.80 -12.17
C ALA A 412 -18.33 7.59 -13.22
N GLY A 413 -18.25 7.08 -14.45
CA GLY A 413 -17.47 7.70 -15.52
C GLY A 413 -16.02 7.24 -15.64
N ILE A 414 -15.62 6.12 -15.05
CA ILE A 414 -14.36 5.46 -15.48
C ILE A 414 -14.41 5.19 -16.99
N GLN A 415 -13.30 5.46 -17.69
CA GLN A 415 -13.10 5.11 -19.08
C GLN A 415 -11.82 4.28 -19.24
N GLU A 416 -11.84 3.29 -20.13
CA GLU A 416 -10.59 2.66 -20.57
C GLU A 416 -9.81 3.62 -21.49
N VAL A 417 -8.52 3.76 -21.21
CA VAL A 417 -7.51 4.53 -21.96
C VAL A 417 -6.87 3.65 -23.03
N ARG A 418 -6.37 2.47 -22.64
CA ARG A 418 -5.73 1.47 -23.51
C ARG A 418 -5.74 0.08 -22.86
N THR A 419 -6.19 -0.92 -23.60
CA THR A 419 -5.82 -2.34 -23.36
C THR A 419 -4.57 -2.70 -24.15
N TRP A 420 -3.72 -3.56 -23.57
CA TRP A 420 -2.49 -4.06 -24.17
C TRP A 420 -2.25 -5.54 -23.83
N GLN A 421 -1.40 -6.19 -24.62
CA GLN A 421 -1.07 -7.60 -24.46
C GLN A 421 0.42 -7.81 -24.66
N TRP A 422 1.03 -8.65 -23.83
CA TRP A 422 2.45 -8.91 -23.88
C TRP A 422 2.77 -10.35 -23.51
N VAL A 423 3.97 -10.80 -23.87
CA VAL A 423 4.56 -12.04 -23.35
C VAL A 423 5.83 -11.62 -22.63
N GLU A 424 5.86 -11.87 -21.33
CA GLU A 424 6.96 -11.48 -20.47
C GLU A 424 8.19 -12.36 -20.81
N PRO A 425 9.34 -11.79 -21.24
CA PRO A 425 10.44 -12.58 -21.82
C PRO A 425 11.19 -13.52 -20.88
N SER A 426 11.24 -13.28 -19.56
CA SER A 426 12.02 -14.12 -18.62
C SER A 426 11.22 -15.31 -18.10
N SER A 427 9.91 -15.15 -17.98
CA SER A 427 8.93 -16.14 -17.51
C SER A 427 8.20 -16.88 -18.64
N GLY A 428 8.18 -16.28 -19.84
CA GLY A 428 7.42 -16.75 -21.00
C GLY A 428 5.90 -16.62 -20.84
N LYS A 429 5.42 -15.92 -19.81
CA LYS A 429 3.98 -15.86 -19.49
C LYS A 429 3.28 -14.76 -20.29
N PRO A 430 2.14 -15.06 -20.94
CA PRO A 430 1.29 -14.04 -21.52
C PRO A 430 0.57 -13.25 -20.41
N VAL A 431 0.43 -11.96 -20.65
CA VAL A 431 -0.20 -11.00 -19.74
C VAL A 431 -1.04 -10.02 -20.55
N VAL A 432 -2.23 -9.72 -20.04
CA VAL A 432 -3.08 -8.63 -20.50
C VAL A 432 -3.02 -7.52 -19.46
N GLY A 433 -3.01 -6.27 -19.92
CA GLY A 433 -3.20 -5.13 -19.04
C GLY A 433 -4.22 -4.15 -19.59
N SER A 434 -4.90 -3.46 -18.69
CA SER A 434 -5.81 -2.37 -18.98
C SER A 434 -5.40 -1.13 -18.18
N ILE A 435 -5.47 0.02 -18.86
CA ILE A 435 -5.24 1.34 -18.29
C ILE A 435 -6.60 2.02 -18.24
N VAL A 436 -7.08 2.38 -17.05
CA VAL A 436 -8.34 3.12 -16.88
C VAL A 436 -8.06 4.53 -16.37
N MET A 437 -8.96 5.46 -16.65
CA MET A 437 -8.92 6.81 -16.11
C MET A 437 -10.27 7.25 -15.57
N TRP A 438 -10.25 8.17 -14.62
CA TRP A 438 -11.42 8.86 -14.09
C TRP A 438 -11.07 10.34 -13.81
N SER A 439 -11.93 11.25 -14.24
CA SER A 439 -11.81 12.69 -14.02
C SER A 439 -13.16 13.32 -13.65
N PRO A 440 -13.19 14.57 -13.15
CA PRO A 440 -14.41 15.35 -12.97
C PRO A 440 -15.25 15.44 -14.26
N GLU A 441 -14.60 15.60 -15.41
CA GLU A 441 -15.26 15.66 -16.72
C GLU A 441 -15.92 14.32 -17.08
N THR A 442 -15.21 13.20 -16.94
CA THR A 442 -15.79 11.88 -17.28
C THR A 442 -16.91 11.49 -16.32
N ALA A 443 -16.83 11.91 -15.05
CA ALA A 443 -17.92 11.79 -14.08
C ALA A 443 -19.14 12.64 -14.48
N SER A 444 -18.93 13.89 -14.90
CA SER A 444 -20.00 14.79 -15.38
C SER A 444 -20.72 14.21 -16.60
N LEU A 445 -19.97 13.68 -17.56
CA LEU A 445 -20.49 12.99 -18.74
C LEU A 445 -21.32 11.76 -18.33
N ALA A 446 -20.85 10.95 -17.39
CA ALA A 446 -21.59 9.78 -16.91
C ALA A 446 -22.89 10.14 -16.18
N HIS A 447 -22.89 11.22 -15.39
CA HIS A 447 -24.12 11.75 -14.78
C HIS A 447 -25.12 12.23 -15.84
N THR A 448 -24.64 12.97 -16.85
CA THR A 448 -25.46 13.41 -17.98
C THR A 448 -26.06 12.22 -18.72
N LEU A 449 -25.24 11.25 -19.15
CA LEU A 449 -25.71 10.05 -19.85
C LEU A 449 -26.69 9.19 -19.03
N LYS A 450 -26.52 9.11 -17.71
CA LYS A 450 -27.47 8.43 -16.82
C LYS A 450 -28.82 9.13 -16.80
N ASN A 451 -28.82 10.46 -16.72
CA ASN A 451 -30.04 11.27 -16.73
C ASN A 451 -30.69 11.26 -18.12
N THR A 452 -29.91 11.35 -19.20
CA THR A 452 -30.41 11.20 -20.57
C THR A 452 -31.02 9.82 -20.79
N LYS A 453 -30.41 8.71 -20.33
CA LYS A 453 -31.01 7.37 -20.41
C LYS A 453 -32.33 7.24 -19.64
N ALA A 454 -32.51 7.97 -18.54
CA ALA A 454 -33.80 8.05 -17.85
C ALA A 454 -34.86 8.83 -18.66
N SER A 455 -34.44 9.74 -19.55
CA SER A 455 -35.30 10.46 -20.50
C SER A 455 -35.42 9.79 -21.89
N SER A 456 -34.55 8.82 -22.22
CA SER A 456 -34.39 8.28 -23.58
C SER A 456 -34.55 6.75 -23.64
N ILE A 457 -35.73 6.25 -23.23
CA ILE A 457 -36.23 4.96 -23.76
C ILE A 457 -36.73 5.21 -25.19
N SER A 458 -35.79 5.44 -26.12
CA SER A 458 -36.01 5.62 -27.56
C SER A 458 -34.71 5.35 -28.32
N GLN A 459 -34.59 4.09 -28.73
CA GLN A 459 -33.63 3.36 -29.59
C GLN A 459 -32.23 3.92 -30.01
N PRO A 460 -31.22 3.02 -30.19
CA PRO A 460 -29.82 3.39 -30.49
C PRO A 460 -29.37 3.08 -31.93
N GLN A 461 -28.23 3.65 -32.35
CA GLN A 461 -27.40 3.11 -33.44
C GLN A 461 -25.89 3.20 -33.16
N THR A 462 -25.14 2.31 -33.82
CA THR A 462 -23.74 1.89 -33.60
C THR A 462 -22.86 2.12 -34.84
N GLN A 463 -21.54 2.29 -34.63
CA GLN A 463 -20.41 1.88 -35.52
C GLN A 463 -19.09 2.43 -34.90
N THR A 464 -18.16 1.65 -34.33
CA THR A 464 -17.14 0.71 -34.89
C THR A 464 -15.92 1.36 -35.57
N THR A 465 -14.72 1.08 -35.04
CA THR A 465 -13.41 1.56 -35.50
C THR A 465 -12.45 0.37 -35.76
N PRO A 466 -11.57 0.38 -36.78
CA PRO A 466 -10.50 -0.62 -36.97
C PRO A 466 -9.17 -0.25 -36.27
N ALA A 467 -8.23 -1.21 -36.16
CA ALA A 467 -7.02 -1.13 -35.30
C ALA A 467 -5.70 -1.62 -35.99
N ALA A 468 -4.62 -1.78 -35.19
CA ALA A 468 -3.30 -2.40 -35.45
C ALA A 468 -2.13 -1.49 -35.94
N LYS A 469 -0.84 -1.67 -35.60
CA LYS A 469 -0.12 -2.47 -34.54
C LYS A 469 1.34 -1.90 -34.31
N PRO A 470 2.07 -2.30 -33.22
CA PRO A 470 3.40 -1.78 -32.78
C PRO A 470 4.59 -2.74 -33.19
N ALA A 471 5.83 -2.77 -32.66
CA ALA A 471 6.48 -2.25 -31.43
C ALA A 471 8.04 -2.22 -31.51
N ALA A 472 8.73 -1.57 -30.54
CA ALA A 472 10.12 -1.88 -30.14
C ALA A 472 10.38 -1.53 -28.64
N ALA A 473 11.44 -2.10 -28.04
CA ALA A 473 11.55 -2.37 -26.58
C ALA A 473 12.63 -1.57 -25.80
N SER A 474 12.50 -1.49 -24.46
CA SER A 474 13.59 -1.26 -23.48
C SER A 474 13.12 -1.31 -22.01
N VAL A 475 14.06 -1.60 -21.09
CA VAL A 475 14.10 -1.44 -19.61
C VAL A 475 12.78 -1.19 -18.85
N LYS A 476 12.48 -2.07 -17.88
CA LYS A 476 11.31 -1.96 -16.98
C LYS A 476 11.57 -1.03 -15.78
N GLN A 477 11.17 0.23 -15.89
CA GLN A 477 10.94 1.13 -14.76
C GLN A 477 9.58 1.81 -14.98
N SER A 478 8.74 1.87 -13.94
CA SER A 478 7.41 2.47 -14.07
C SER A 478 7.54 3.95 -14.44
N MET A 479 6.78 4.41 -15.44
CA MET A 479 6.62 5.84 -15.72
C MET A 479 6.16 6.57 -14.45
N GLU A 480 6.92 7.59 -14.09
CA GLU A 480 6.68 8.41 -12.91
C GLU A 480 5.53 9.40 -13.18
N THR A 481 4.85 9.90 -12.15
CA THR A 481 3.71 10.82 -12.34
C THR A 481 4.13 12.17 -12.91
N ASP A 482 3.23 12.79 -13.69
CA ASP A 482 3.24 14.25 -13.89
C ASP A 482 3.38 14.98 -12.54
N ASP A 483 4.11 16.10 -12.55
CA ASP A 483 4.60 16.83 -11.38
C ASP A 483 5.47 15.99 -10.42
N TYR A 484 6.80 16.03 -10.65
CA TYR A 484 7.83 15.69 -9.65
C TYR A 484 8.00 16.77 -8.56
N GLU A 485 7.04 17.68 -8.48
CA GLU A 485 7.11 18.93 -7.74
C GLU A 485 6.13 18.85 -6.56
N PHE A 486 6.60 18.23 -5.48
CA PHE A 486 5.88 18.14 -4.21
C PHE A 486 5.71 19.50 -3.53
#